data_AF-W9TP62-F1
#
_entry.id   AF-W9TP62-F1
#
_cell.length_a   1.000
_cell.length_b   1.000
_cell.length_c   1.000
_cell.angle_alpha   90.00
_cell.angle_beta   90.00
_cell.angle_gamma   90.00
#
_symmetry.space_group_name_H-M   'P 1'
#
loop_
_entity.id
_entity.type
_entity.pdbx_description
1 polymer ?
#
loop_
_entity_poly.entity_id
_entity_poly.type
_entity_poly.pdbx_seq_one_letter_code
_entity_poly.pdbx_strand_id
1 'polypeptide(L)'
;MKVGSALDQEAEVRGNSVYFPERVVPMLPEELSNGLCSLNPHVDRLAMVCEITLSKSGKMTDYQFYEAVIHSHARLTYNKVSCMLEQPRSAEAKRLSSEYAEVLPHLKQLYALYKVLLKARHTRGAIDFETQETRIVFGAGRKIAEIKPTERNDAHKLIEECMLCANVATAAFLQKHDIPALYRVHDGPPLERQEKLRAFLGELGLSLHKGKEGPTPKDYQALLERIQGARTTT
;
A
#
# COMPACT_ATOMS: atom_id res chain seq x y z
N MET A 1 -10.48 12.87 -18.26
CA MET A 1 -11.51 12.08 -18.97
C MET A 1 -12.86 12.73 -18.68
N LYS A 2 -13.70 12.98 -19.69
CA LYS A 2 -15.03 13.60 -19.48
C LYS A 2 -16.08 12.51 -19.33
N VAL A 3 -16.99 12.68 -18.37
CA VAL A 3 -18.12 11.76 -18.14
C VAL A 3 -18.95 11.62 -19.42
N GLY A 4 -19.33 10.39 -19.76
CA GLY A 4 -20.11 10.03 -20.94
C GLY A 4 -19.33 10.00 -22.26
N SER A 5 -18.03 10.30 -22.26
CA SER A 5 -17.19 10.16 -23.46
C SER A 5 -16.92 8.69 -23.81
N ALA A 6 -16.49 8.41 -25.04
CA ALA A 6 -16.12 7.04 -25.45
C ALA A 6 -15.02 6.44 -24.56
N LEU A 7 -14.08 7.26 -24.08
CA LEU A 7 -13.05 6.83 -23.13
C LEU A 7 -13.63 6.44 -21.76
N ASP A 8 -14.64 7.18 -21.30
CA ASP A 8 -15.31 6.95 -20.02
C ASP A 8 -16.12 5.65 -20.05
N GLN A 9 -16.91 5.46 -21.11
CA GLN A 9 -17.70 4.25 -21.31
C GLN A 9 -16.82 2.99 -21.42
N GLU A 10 -15.71 3.06 -22.17
CA GLU A 10 -14.79 1.91 -22.27
C GLU A 10 -14.07 1.63 -20.94
N ALA A 11 -13.69 2.68 -20.19
CA ALA A 11 -13.10 2.52 -18.87
C ALA A 11 -14.08 1.87 -17.87
N GLU A 12 -15.36 2.25 -17.93
CA GLU A 12 -16.44 1.66 -17.12
C GLU A 12 -16.63 0.17 -17.44
N VAL A 13 -16.67 -0.20 -18.73
CA VAL A 13 -16.79 -1.60 -19.17
C VAL A 13 -15.61 -2.44 -18.69
N ARG A 14 -14.39 -1.91 -18.71
CA ARG A 14 -13.19 -2.62 -18.22
C ARG A 14 -13.12 -2.69 -16.71
N GLY A 15 -13.53 -1.62 -16.00
CA GLY A 15 -13.52 -1.47 -14.55
C GLY A 15 -12.12 -1.35 -13.92
N ASN A 16 -11.14 -2.15 -14.34
CA ASN A 16 -9.75 -2.07 -13.89
C ASN A 16 -8.76 -2.50 -14.99
N SER A 17 -7.46 -2.26 -14.74
CA SER A 17 -6.39 -2.86 -15.53
C SER A 17 -6.18 -4.31 -15.09
N VAL A 18 -6.06 -5.23 -16.05
CA VAL A 18 -5.82 -6.66 -15.79
C VAL A 18 -4.34 -6.97 -16.03
N TYR A 19 -3.66 -7.46 -14.99
CA TYR A 19 -2.24 -7.76 -15.01
C TYR A 19 -2.03 -9.27 -15.19
N PHE A 20 -1.75 -9.69 -16.43
CA PHE A 20 -1.26 -11.04 -16.72
C PHE A 20 0.26 -11.10 -16.56
N PRO A 21 0.84 -12.31 -16.38
CA PRO A 21 2.27 -12.46 -16.53
C PRO A 21 2.74 -11.94 -17.92
N GLU A 22 3.71 -11.02 -17.92
CA GLU A 22 4.28 -10.31 -19.08
C GLU A 22 3.36 -9.39 -19.90
N ARG A 23 2.05 -9.32 -19.60
CA ARG A 23 1.11 -8.51 -20.36
C ARG A 23 0.13 -7.79 -19.45
N VAL A 24 -0.03 -6.49 -19.70
CA VAL A 24 -1.11 -5.71 -19.08
C VAL A 24 -2.19 -5.48 -20.12
N VAL A 25 -3.44 -5.69 -19.74
CA VAL A 25 -4.60 -5.18 -20.48
C VAL A 25 -5.04 -3.91 -19.75
N PRO A 26 -4.65 -2.72 -20.21
CA PRO A 26 -4.87 -1.50 -19.45
C PRO A 26 -6.33 -1.05 -19.52
N MET A 27 -6.82 -0.44 -18.45
CA MET A 27 -8.16 0.18 -18.41
C MET A 27 -8.27 1.36 -19.39
N LEU A 28 -7.19 2.12 -19.53
CA LEU A 28 -7.09 3.28 -20.42
C LEU A 28 -6.11 2.99 -21.56
N PRO A 29 -6.21 3.68 -22.71
CA PRO A 29 -5.19 3.62 -23.76
C PRO A 29 -3.78 3.93 -23.26
N GLU A 30 -2.77 3.28 -23.82
CA GLU A 30 -1.38 3.37 -23.35
C GLU A 30 -0.81 4.79 -23.47
N GLU A 31 -1.26 5.56 -24.46
CA GLU A 31 -0.88 6.96 -24.65
C GLU A 31 -1.31 7.84 -23.46
N LEU A 32 -2.43 7.49 -22.82
CA LEU A 32 -2.88 8.13 -21.60
C LEU A 32 -2.17 7.54 -20.38
N SER A 33 -2.24 6.21 -20.19
CA SER A 33 -1.76 5.58 -18.96
C SER A 33 -0.25 5.71 -18.77
N ASN A 34 0.54 5.55 -19.84
CA ASN A 34 2.00 5.58 -19.81
C ASN A 34 2.57 6.96 -20.19
N GLY A 35 1.74 7.81 -20.81
CA GLY A 35 2.12 9.13 -21.30
C GLY A 35 1.60 10.27 -20.42
N LEU A 36 0.38 10.74 -20.70
CA LEU A 36 -0.18 11.98 -20.13
C LEU A 36 -0.59 11.85 -18.66
N CYS A 37 -1.10 10.69 -18.25
CA CYS A 37 -1.49 10.42 -16.87
C CYS A 37 -0.34 9.84 -16.02
N SER A 38 0.74 9.37 -16.66
CA SER A 38 1.94 8.95 -15.95
C SER A 38 2.70 10.17 -15.42
N LEU A 39 3.06 10.13 -14.13
CA LEU A 39 3.88 11.15 -13.46
C LEU A 39 5.36 10.99 -13.81
N ASN A 40 5.66 11.08 -15.11
CA ASN A 40 6.99 10.91 -15.67
C ASN A 40 7.98 11.94 -15.07
N PRO A 41 9.26 11.55 -14.88
CA PRO A 41 10.25 12.44 -14.31
C PRO A 41 10.58 13.59 -15.26
N HIS A 42 10.94 14.74 -14.68
CA HIS A 42 11.45 15.92 -15.37
C HIS A 42 10.51 16.54 -16.40
N VAL A 43 9.21 16.33 -16.25
CA VAL A 43 8.16 16.91 -17.10
C VAL A 43 6.97 17.34 -16.26
N ASP A 44 6.34 18.43 -16.66
CA ASP A 44 5.16 18.95 -15.96
C ASP A 44 3.96 18.03 -16.17
N ARG A 45 3.19 17.80 -15.10
CA ARG A 45 2.00 16.95 -15.09
C ARG A 45 0.90 17.54 -14.23
N LEU A 46 -0.33 17.42 -14.72
CA LEU A 46 -1.51 17.72 -13.93
C LEU A 46 -1.72 16.62 -12.89
N ALA A 47 -2.04 17.01 -11.67
CA ALA A 47 -2.34 16.09 -10.58
C ALA A 47 -3.50 16.62 -9.73
N MET A 48 -4.27 15.70 -9.17
CA MET A 48 -5.11 15.99 -8.00
C MET A 48 -4.27 15.69 -6.76
N VAL A 49 -4.05 16.69 -5.92
CA VAL A 49 -3.20 16.60 -4.73
C VAL A 49 -4.08 16.42 -3.50
N CYS A 50 -3.66 15.49 -2.64
CA CYS A 50 -4.15 15.35 -1.27
C CYS A 50 -3.02 15.77 -0.33
N GLU A 51 -3.17 16.92 0.31
CA GLU A 51 -2.22 17.42 1.31
C GLU A 51 -2.77 17.13 2.70
N ILE A 52 -1.95 16.49 3.54
CA ILE A 52 -2.38 15.95 4.83
C ILE A 52 -1.47 16.46 5.93
N THR A 53 -2.05 17.01 6.99
CA THR A 53 -1.32 17.31 8.24
C THR A 53 -1.45 16.15 9.21
N LEU A 54 -0.29 15.65 9.67
CA LEU A 54 -0.20 14.54 10.62
C LEU A 54 0.41 15.02 11.94
N SER A 55 -0.13 14.54 13.06
CA SER A 55 0.45 14.73 14.37
C SER A 55 1.77 13.94 14.53
N LYS A 56 2.53 14.24 15.59
CA LYS A 56 3.72 13.45 15.97
C LYS A 56 3.45 11.97 16.23
N SER A 57 2.19 11.59 16.50
CA SER A 57 1.78 10.20 16.70
C SER A 57 1.22 9.54 15.44
N GLY A 58 1.26 10.22 14.28
CA GLY A 58 0.74 9.69 13.01
C GLY A 58 -0.77 9.77 12.88
N LYS A 59 -1.44 10.60 13.69
CA LYS A 59 -2.88 10.87 13.56
C LYS A 59 -3.09 11.99 12.54
N MET A 60 -3.97 11.77 11.57
CA MET A 60 -4.45 12.82 10.67
C MET A 60 -5.23 13.88 11.45
N THR A 61 -4.76 15.12 11.37
CA THR A 61 -5.37 16.28 12.03
C THR A 61 -6.06 17.22 11.05
N ASP A 62 -5.59 17.27 9.80
CA ASP A 62 -6.18 18.09 8.76
C ASP A 62 -5.86 17.51 7.36
N TYR A 63 -6.65 17.89 6.37
CA TYR A 63 -6.42 17.55 4.96
C TYR A 63 -7.07 18.55 4.00
N GLN A 64 -6.48 18.70 2.82
CA GLN A 64 -7.06 19.49 1.72
C GLN A 64 -6.81 18.83 0.37
N PHE A 65 -7.72 19.08 -0.58
CA PHE A 65 -7.66 18.58 -1.95
C PHE A 65 -7.66 19.75 -2.94
N TYR A 66 -6.77 19.69 -3.93
CA TYR A 66 -6.69 20.72 -4.96
C TYR A 66 -6.03 20.20 -6.25
N GLU A 67 -6.34 20.84 -7.37
CA GLU A 67 -5.67 20.62 -8.64
C GLU A 67 -4.31 21.32 -8.64
N ALA A 68 -3.29 20.66 -9.20
CA ALA A 68 -1.93 21.19 -9.26
C ALA A 68 -1.22 20.80 -10.55
N VAL A 69 -0.15 21.54 -10.85
CA VAL A 69 0.90 21.13 -11.78
C VAL A 69 2.09 20.68 -10.95
N ILE A 70 2.59 19.47 -11.20
CA ILE A 70 3.76 18.92 -10.52
C ILE A 70 4.89 18.66 -11.49
N HIS A 71 6.11 18.64 -10.98
CA HIS A 71 7.32 18.26 -11.71
C HIS A 71 8.03 17.14 -10.93
N SER A 72 7.96 15.90 -11.41
CA SER A 72 8.57 14.76 -10.72
C SER A 72 10.10 14.86 -10.80
N HIS A 73 10.78 14.98 -9.67
CA HIS A 73 12.23 15.24 -9.62
C HIS A 73 13.08 13.96 -9.82
N ALA A 74 12.49 12.77 -9.72
CA ALA A 74 13.19 11.52 -9.93
C ALA A 74 12.23 10.35 -10.22
N ARG A 75 12.66 9.41 -11.07
CA ARG A 75 12.02 8.10 -11.21
C ARG A 75 12.80 7.05 -10.43
N LEU A 76 12.24 6.66 -9.29
CA LEU A 76 12.87 5.71 -8.37
C LEU A 76 12.21 4.33 -8.45
N THR A 77 12.96 3.30 -8.05
CA THR A 77 12.41 1.95 -7.83
C THR A 77 12.48 1.63 -6.35
N TYR A 78 11.59 0.76 -5.86
CA TYR A 78 11.59 0.35 -4.45
C TYR A 78 12.95 -0.16 -3.98
N ASN A 79 13.63 -0.97 -4.80
CA ASN A 79 14.94 -1.51 -4.46
C ASN A 79 16.01 -0.43 -4.33
N LYS A 80 16.01 0.60 -5.20
CA LYS A 80 16.94 1.73 -5.06
C LYS A 80 16.70 2.50 -3.76
N VAL A 81 15.44 2.77 -3.43
CA VAL A 81 15.04 3.51 -2.21
C VAL A 81 15.39 2.70 -0.96
N SER A 82 15.03 1.42 -0.93
CA SER A 82 15.37 0.49 0.15
C SER A 82 16.88 0.39 0.34
N CYS A 83 17.66 0.24 -0.74
CA CYS A 83 19.12 0.23 -0.68
C CYS A 83 19.69 1.49 0.00
N MET A 84 19.22 2.68 -0.42
CA MET A 84 19.68 3.96 0.15
C MET A 84 19.29 4.15 1.62
N LEU A 85 18.12 3.66 2.05
CA LEU A 85 17.56 3.91 3.39
C LEU A 85 17.92 2.82 4.41
N GLU A 86 17.86 1.55 4.02
CA GLU A 86 18.05 0.39 4.90
C GLU A 86 19.51 -0.08 4.92
N GLN A 87 20.25 0.10 3.83
CA GLN A 87 21.64 -0.35 3.69
C GLN A 87 22.63 0.78 3.37
N PRO A 88 22.60 1.92 4.11
CA PRO A 88 23.31 3.15 3.72
C PRO A 88 24.84 3.02 3.69
N ARG A 89 25.40 1.95 4.28
CA ARG A 89 26.85 1.70 4.31
C ARG A 89 27.36 0.90 3.11
N SER A 90 26.48 0.26 2.35
CA SER A 90 26.86 -0.52 1.17
C SER A 90 27.48 0.37 0.09
N ALA A 91 28.36 -0.20 -0.74
CA ALA A 91 28.97 0.53 -1.84
C ALA A 91 27.91 1.04 -2.84
N GLU A 92 26.88 0.23 -3.08
CA GLU A 92 25.74 0.59 -3.94
C GLU A 92 24.93 1.75 -3.36
N ALA A 93 24.59 1.69 -2.06
CA ALA A 93 23.84 2.77 -1.42
C ALA A 93 24.60 4.09 -1.44
N LYS A 94 25.93 4.08 -1.27
CA LYS A 94 26.77 5.29 -1.39
C LYS A 94 26.70 5.87 -2.80
N ARG A 95 26.81 5.03 -3.83
CA ARG A 95 26.68 5.46 -5.23
C ARG A 95 25.29 6.05 -5.51
N LEU A 96 24.22 5.35 -5.14
CA LEU A 96 22.85 5.82 -5.32
C LEU A 96 22.57 7.10 -4.53
N SER A 97 23.09 7.22 -3.31
CA SER A 97 22.92 8.41 -2.48
C SER A 97 23.59 9.64 -3.11
N SER A 98 24.72 9.46 -3.78
CA SER A 98 25.37 10.53 -4.56
C SER A 98 24.58 10.85 -5.83
N GLU A 99 24.08 9.85 -6.55
CA GLU A 99 23.27 10.03 -7.78
C GLU A 99 21.95 10.78 -7.49
N TYR A 100 21.29 10.46 -6.37
CA TYR A 100 20.00 11.03 -5.97
C TYR A 100 20.13 12.02 -4.80
N ALA A 101 21.28 12.71 -4.70
CA ALA A 101 21.60 13.58 -3.56
C ALA A 101 20.55 14.65 -3.30
N GLU A 102 19.92 15.20 -4.35
CA GLU A 102 18.91 16.24 -4.24
C GLU A 102 17.61 15.75 -3.60
N VAL A 103 17.18 14.51 -3.91
CA VAL A 103 15.92 13.95 -3.39
C VAL A 103 16.09 13.12 -2.12
N LEU A 104 17.31 12.69 -1.81
CA LEU A 104 17.61 11.82 -0.67
C LEU A 104 17.16 12.39 0.70
N PRO A 105 17.31 13.70 1.00
CA PRO A 105 16.79 14.27 2.26
C PRO A 105 15.28 14.08 2.40
N HIS A 106 14.53 14.22 1.31
CA HIS A 106 13.07 14.05 1.29
C HIS A 106 12.68 12.57 1.45
N LEU A 107 13.44 11.65 0.86
CA LEU A 107 13.26 10.20 1.08
C LEU A 107 13.47 9.82 2.55
N LYS A 108 14.49 10.38 3.21
CA LYS A 108 14.72 10.15 4.65
C LYS A 108 13.57 10.69 5.49
N GLN A 109 12.98 11.82 5.11
CA GLN A 109 11.83 12.37 5.81
C GLN A 109 10.58 11.50 5.65
N LEU A 110 10.31 11.01 4.43
CA LEU A 110 9.23 10.04 4.18
C LEU A 110 9.46 8.74 4.96
N TYR A 111 10.71 8.29 5.09
CA TYR A 111 11.04 7.10 5.86
C TYR A 111 10.82 7.29 7.37
N ALA A 112 11.16 8.46 7.90
CA ALA A 112 10.84 8.81 9.29
C ALA A 112 9.32 8.84 9.51
N LEU A 113 8.57 9.43 8.57
CA LEU A 113 7.11 9.46 8.61
C LEU A 113 6.51 8.05 8.60
N TYR A 114 6.98 7.18 7.69
CA TYR A 114 6.57 5.78 7.61
C TYR A 114 6.69 5.07 8.96
N LYS A 115 7.81 5.23 9.68
CA LYS A 115 8.00 4.62 11.00
C LYS A 115 6.96 5.07 12.03
N VAL A 116 6.55 6.33 11.97
CA VAL A 116 5.48 6.87 12.84
C VAL A 116 4.13 6.26 12.45
N LEU A 117 3.80 6.20 11.16
CA LEU A 117 2.56 5.64 10.64
C LEU A 117 2.43 4.14 10.95
N LEU A 118 3.51 3.39 10.77
CA LEU A 118 3.55 1.96 11.08
C LEU A 118 3.25 1.71 12.56
N LYS A 119 3.85 2.49 13.46
CA LYS A 119 3.56 2.41 14.91
C LYS A 119 2.10 2.76 15.23
N ALA A 120 1.54 3.76 14.56
CA ALA A 120 0.14 4.15 14.73
C ALA A 120 -0.82 3.07 14.22
N ARG A 121 -0.48 2.41 13.10
CA ARG A 121 -1.22 1.29 12.51
C ARG A 121 -1.23 0.07 13.44
N HIS A 122 -0.07 -0.28 14.01
CA HIS A 122 0.04 -1.35 15.00
C HIS A 122 -0.83 -1.06 16.24
N THR A 123 -0.76 0.16 16.79
CA THR A 123 -1.57 0.58 17.95
C THR A 123 -3.09 0.50 17.69
N ARG A 124 -3.51 0.67 16.43
CA ARG A 124 -4.91 0.59 16.01
C ARG A 124 -5.47 -0.83 15.93
N GLY A 125 -4.65 -1.87 16.00
CA GLY A 125 -5.14 -3.24 15.84
C GLY A 125 -5.12 -3.77 14.42
N ALA A 126 -4.41 -3.11 13.50
CA ALA A 126 -4.39 -3.57 12.12
C ALA A 126 -3.64 -4.89 12.02
N ILE A 127 -4.31 -5.91 11.50
CA ILE A 127 -3.72 -7.21 11.26
C ILE A 127 -2.82 -7.08 10.03
N ASP A 128 -1.53 -7.37 10.19
CA ASP A 128 -0.59 -7.49 9.07
C ASP A 128 -0.49 -8.95 8.67
N PHE A 129 -1.08 -9.30 7.52
CA PHE A 129 -0.90 -10.61 6.92
C PHE A 129 0.32 -10.53 6.01
N GLU A 130 1.48 -10.99 6.49
CA GLU A 130 2.64 -11.19 5.63
C GLU A 130 2.39 -12.38 4.71
N THR A 131 1.79 -12.12 3.55
CA THR A 131 1.68 -13.10 2.47
C THR A 131 2.90 -13.00 1.58
N GLN A 132 3.62 -14.11 1.40
CA GLN A 132 4.73 -14.19 0.45
C GLN A 132 4.17 -14.29 -0.97
N GLU A 133 4.13 -13.17 -1.67
CA GLU A 133 3.77 -13.15 -3.09
C GLU A 133 4.89 -13.76 -3.94
N THR A 134 4.55 -14.34 -5.08
CA THR A 134 5.51 -14.93 -6.02
C THR A 134 5.53 -14.18 -7.34
N ARG A 135 6.73 -13.96 -7.90
CA ARG A 135 6.96 -13.45 -9.24
C ARG A 135 7.47 -14.55 -10.16
N ILE A 136 6.88 -14.64 -11.35
CA ILE A 136 7.31 -15.53 -12.40
C ILE A 136 8.43 -14.86 -13.21
N VAL A 137 9.56 -15.56 -13.35
CA VAL A 137 10.68 -15.19 -14.22
C VAL A 137 10.56 -16.02 -15.50
N PHE A 138 10.43 -15.33 -16.62
CA PHE A 138 10.33 -15.96 -17.94
C PHE A 138 11.71 -16.06 -18.59
N GLY A 139 11.98 -17.20 -19.22
CA GLY A 139 13.16 -17.45 -20.04
C GLY A 139 12.86 -17.33 -21.53
N ALA A 140 13.69 -17.96 -22.36
CA ALA A 140 13.53 -17.95 -23.81
C ALA A 140 12.15 -18.51 -24.24
N GLY A 141 11.51 -17.83 -25.21
CA GLY A 141 10.22 -18.26 -25.76
C GLY A 141 9.03 -18.14 -24.81
N ARG A 142 9.08 -17.24 -23.81
CA ARG A 142 8.04 -17.02 -22.79
C ARG A 142 7.72 -18.26 -21.94
N LYS A 143 8.67 -19.19 -21.82
CA LYS A 143 8.56 -20.31 -20.88
C LYS A 143 8.97 -19.85 -19.49
N ILE A 144 8.29 -20.37 -18.46
CA ILE A 144 8.67 -20.12 -17.07
C ILE A 144 10.07 -20.70 -16.85
N ALA A 145 11.01 -19.85 -16.49
CA ALA A 145 12.35 -20.25 -16.07
C ALA A 145 12.39 -20.49 -14.55
N GLU A 146 11.76 -19.61 -13.78
CA GLU A 146 11.78 -19.67 -12.32
C GLU A 146 10.53 -19.01 -11.72
N ILE A 147 10.14 -19.43 -10.52
CA ILE A 147 9.14 -18.74 -9.70
C ILE A 147 9.86 -18.32 -8.42
N LYS A 148 10.00 -17.01 -8.21
CA LYS A 148 10.70 -16.45 -7.05
C LYS A 148 9.71 -15.82 -6.07
N PRO A 149 9.97 -15.85 -4.77
CA PRO A 149 9.27 -14.98 -3.85
C PRO A 149 9.60 -13.51 -4.15
N THR A 150 8.62 -12.64 -4.04
CA THR A 150 8.80 -11.19 -4.06
C THR A 150 9.16 -10.72 -2.65
N GLU A 151 10.19 -9.88 -2.55
CA GLU A 151 10.58 -9.27 -1.28
C GLU A 151 9.85 -7.93 -1.07
N ARG A 152 9.06 -7.83 0.00
CA ARG A 152 8.40 -6.60 0.44
C ARG A 152 9.29 -5.84 1.43
N ASN A 153 10.15 -4.97 0.90
CA ASN A 153 11.02 -4.09 1.69
C ASN A 153 10.30 -2.81 2.21
N ASP A 154 10.99 -2.02 3.02
CA ASP A 154 10.40 -0.84 3.67
C ASP A 154 9.97 0.25 2.67
N ALA A 155 10.58 0.33 1.48
CA ALA A 155 10.16 1.30 0.48
C ALA A 155 8.75 1.00 -0.06
N HIS A 156 8.37 -0.28 -0.15
CA HIS A 156 7.00 -0.67 -0.49
C HIS A 156 6.03 -0.27 0.63
N LYS A 157 6.39 -0.58 1.89
CA LYS A 157 5.58 -0.28 3.07
C LYS A 157 5.38 1.22 3.28
N LEU A 158 6.41 2.02 3.02
CA LEU A 158 6.35 3.48 3.05
C LEU A 158 5.30 4.03 2.09
N ILE A 159 5.34 3.62 0.82
CA ILE A 159 4.35 4.07 -0.17
C ILE A 159 2.95 3.60 0.21
N GLU A 160 2.81 2.36 0.68
CA GLU A 160 1.53 1.84 1.17
C GLU A 160 0.93 2.73 2.27
N GLU A 161 1.69 3.06 3.31
CA GLU A 161 1.20 3.92 4.41
C GLU A 161 0.82 5.33 3.93
N CYS A 162 1.59 5.91 3.01
CA CYS A 162 1.24 7.19 2.39
C CYS A 162 -0.09 7.11 1.62
N MET A 163 -0.28 6.07 0.81
CA MET A 163 -1.51 5.87 0.04
C MET A 163 -2.71 5.58 0.94
N LEU A 164 -2.51 4.83 2.03
CA LEU A 164 -3.56 4.63 3.03
C LEU A 164 -4.00 5.94 3.69
N CYS A 165 -3.06 6.84 4.01
CA CYS A 165 -3.42 8.16 4.53
C CYS A 165 -4.27 8.96 3.53
N ALA A 166 -3.87 8.99 2.26
CA ALA A 166 -4.63 9.67 1.20
C ALA A 166 -6.04 9.08 0.99
N ASN A 167 -6.16 7.75 1.03
CA ASN A 167 -7.45 7.06 0.91
C ASN A 167 -8.37 7.36 2.10
N VAL A 168 -7.83 7.37 3.32
CA VAL A 168 -8.59 7.72 4.53
C VAL A 168 -9.04 9.19 4.49
N ALA A 169 -8.17 10.12 4.07
CA ALA A 169 -8.54 11.52 3.86
C ALA A 169 -9.65 11.67 2.82
N THR A 170 -9.57 10.92 1.72
CA THR A 170 -10.57 10.95 0.64
C THR A 170 -11.92 10.43 1.12
N ALA A 171 -11.95 9.29 1.82
CA ALA A 171 -13.17 8.76 2.39
C ALA A 171 -13.80 9.72 3.42
N ALA A 172 -12.98 10.35 4.27
CA ALA A 172 -13.43 11.34 5.24
C ALA A 172 -14.00 12.60 4.57
N PHE A 173 -13.37 13.08 3.50
CA PHE A 173 -13.85 14.22 2.72
C PHE A 173 -15.20 13.93 2.08
N LEU A 174 -15.31 12.82 1.34
CA LEU A 174 -16.55 12.44 0.66
C LEU A 174 -17.71 12.23 1.64
N GLN A 175 -17.42 11.61 2.80
CA GLN A 175 -18.41 11.41 3.85
C GLN A 175 -18.86 12.74 4.49
N LYS A 176 -17.92 13.63 4.82
CA LYS A 176 -18.22 14.94 5.42
C LYS A 176 -19.11 15.81 4.53
N HIS A 177 -19.01 15.64 3.22
CA HIS A 177 -19.75 16.39 2.22
C HIS A 177 -20.97 15.65 1.66
N ASP A 178 -21.34 14.49 2.23
CA ASP A 178 -22.45 13.65 1.78
C ASP A 178 -22.41 13.33 0.26
N ILE A 179 -21.21 13.18 -0.30
CA ILE A 179 -21.02 12.90 -1.73
C ILE A 179 -21.20 11.39 -1.95
N PRO A 180 -22.16 10.95 -2.78
CA PRO A 180 -22.31 9.54 -3.12
C PRO A 180 -21.03 9.02 -3.79
N ALA A 181 -20.41 8.01 -3.19
CA ALA A 181 -19.14 7.47 -3.65
C ALA A 181 -19.00 5.97 -3.36
N LEU A 182 -18.08 5.33 -4.07
CA LEU A 182 -17.71 3.93 -3.85
C LEU A 182 -16.71 3.83 -2.70
N TYR A 183 -17.12 3.13 -1.63
CA TYR A 183 -16.24 2.84 -0.50
C TYR A 183 -15.61 1.45 -0.63
N ARG A 184 -14.32 1.35 -0.27
CA ARG A 184 -13.65 0.05 -0.10
C ARG A 184 -13.96 -0.51 1.28
N VAL A 185 -15.08 -1.22 1.40
CA VAL A 185 -15.52 -1.85 2.66
C VAL A 185 -14.96 -3.26 2.76
N HIS A 186 -14.51 -3.64 3.95
CA HIS A 186 -14.16 -5.01 4.28
C HIS A 186 -14.97 -5.43 5.50
N ASP A 187 -16.00 -6.24 5.27
CA ASP A 187 -16.85 -6.74 6.35
C ASP A 187 -16.08 -7.71 7.25
N GLY A 188 -16.54 -7.83 8.50
CA GLY A 188 -16.02 -8.83 9.42
C GLY A 188 -16.31 -10.26 8.92
N PRO A 189 -15.55 -11.27 9.38
CA PRO A 189 -15.83 -12.65 9.03
C PRO A 189 -17.23 -13.06 9.54
N PRO A 190 -18.00 -13.84 8.74
CA PRO A 190 -19.33 -14.30 9.16
C PRO A 190 -19.25 -15.18 10.40
N LEU A 191 -20.33 -15.20 11.20
CA LEU A 191 -20.38 -15.88 12.50
C LEU A 191 -19.94 -17.35 12.42
N GLU A 192 -20.38 -18.08 11.39
CA GLU A 192 -20.02 -19.48 11.18
C GLU A 192 -18.49 -19.69 11.04
N ARG A 193 -17.79 -18.80 10.32
CA ARG A 193 -16.32 -18.86 10.22
C ARG A 193 -15.66 -18.54 11.54
N GLN A 194 -16.22 -17.63 12.34
CA GLN A 194 -15.71 -17.33 13.67
C GLN A 194 -15.84 -18.52 14.62
N GLU A 195 -16.97 -19.23 14.58
CA GLU A 195 -17.21 -20.43 15.39
C GLU A 195 -16.26 -21.56 15.03
N LYS A 196 -16.08 -21.83 13.72
CA LYS A 196 -15.09 -22.82 13.23
C LYS A 196 -13.68 -22.49 13.69
N LEU A 197 -13.28 -21.22 13.58
CA LEU A 197 -11.97 -20.77 14.05
C LEU A 197 -11.80 -20.98 15.56
N ARG A 198 -12.83 -20.68 16.36
CA ARG A 198 -12.78 -20.89 17.83
C ARG A 198 -12.66 -22.36 18.20
N ALA A 199 -13.42 -23.24 17.55
CA ALA A 199 -13.33 -24.69 17.79
C ALA A 199 -11.90 -25.18 17.53
N PHE A 200 -11.34 -24.81 16.38
CA PHE A 200 -9.95 -25.15 16.02
C PHE A 200 -8.93 -24.58 17.02
N LEU A 201 -9.06 -23.31 17.42
CA LEU A 201 -8.17 -22.72 18.42
C LEU A 201 -8.28 -23.42 19.77
N GLY A 202 -9.49 -23.83 20.17
CA GLY A 202 -9.76 -24.56 21.40
C GLY A 202 -9.03 -25.91 21.46
N GLU A 203 -8.96 -26.64 20.35
CA GLU A 203 -8.16 -27.88 20.24
C GLU A 203 -6.67 -27.65 20.50
N LEU A 204 -6.17 -26.45 20.20
CA LEU A 204 -4.79 -26.02 20.43
C LEU A 204 -4.56 -25.37 21.80
N GLY A 205 -5.57 -25.33 22.67
CA GLY A 205 -5.50 -24.65 23.97
C GLY A 205 -5.44 -23.12 23.86
N LEU A 206 -5.80 -22.57 22.69
CA LEU A 206 -5.84 -21.13 22.42
C LEU A 206 -7.29 -20.63 22.49
N SER A 207 -7.46 -19.36 22.85
CA SER A 207 -8.78 -18.71 22.86
C SER A 207 -8.72 -17.34 22.18
N LEU A 208 -9.76 -17.04 21.41
CA LEU A 208 -9.99 -15.72 20.83
C LEU A 208 -11.03 -15.00 21.69
N HIS A 209 -10.64 -13.89 22.30
CA HIS A 209 -11.49 -13.15 23.24
C HIS A 209 -12.77 -12.63 22.56
N LYS A 210 -13.85 -12.52 23.33
CA LYS A 210 -15.16 -12.06 22.87
C LYS A 210 -15.47 -10.70 23.48
N GLY A 211 -15.61 -9.66 22.65
CA GLY A 211 -16.41 -8.48 22.98
C GLY A 211 -17.91 -8.78 22.84
N LYS A 212 -18.79 -7.91 23.35
CA LYS A 212 -20.26 -8.08 23.23
C LYS A 212 -20.74 -8.25 21.77
N GLU A 213 -20.01 -7.67 20.82
CA GLU A 213 -20.31 -7.68 19.38
C GLU A 213 -19.43 -8.65 18.56
N GLY A 214 -18.60 -9.47 19.24
CA GLY A 214 -17.64 -10.37 18.59
C GLY A 214 -16.18 -9.90 18.72
N PRO A 215 -15.23 -10.59 18.08
CA PRO A 215 -13.81 -10.27 18.12
C PRO A 215 -13.48 -9.08 17.21
N THR A 216 -12.71 -8.14 17.75
CA THR A 216 -12.20 -6.95 17.03
C THR A 216 -10.87 -7.25 16.35
N PRO A 217 -10.40 -6.42 15.40
CA PRO A 217 -9.06 -6.57 14.80
C PRO A 217 -7.92 -6.65 15.83
N LYS A 218 -8.03 -5.93 16.95
CA LYS A 218 -7.07 -5.99 18.07
C LYS A 218 -7.01 -7.36 18.73
N ASP A 219 -8.16 -8.04 18.87
CA ASP A 219 -8.22 -9.38 19.46
C ASP A 219 -7.51 -10.40 18.58
N TYR A 220 -7.67 -10.31 17.26
CA TYR A 220 -6.94 -11.14 16.30
C TYR A 220 -5.43 -10.84 16.30
N GLN A 221 -5.04 -9.57 16.35
CA GLN A 221 -3.63 -9.18 16.42
C GLN A 221 -2.95 -9.73 17.68
N ALA A 222 -3.57 -9.57 18.85
CA ALA A 222 -3.03 -10.08 20.11
C ALA A 222 -2.88 -11.62 20.10
N LEU A 223 -3.83 -12.32 19.48
CA LEU A 223 -3.74 -13.77 19.30
C LEU A 223 -2.55 -14.16 18.39
N LEU A 224 -2.37 -13.47 17.26
CA LEU A 224 -1.27 -13.72 16.33
C LEU A 224 0.10 -13.47 17.00
N GLU A 225 0.24 -12.39 17.76
CA GLU A 225 1.46 -12.07 18.51
C GLU A 225 1.79 -13.17 19.53
N ARG A 226 0.77 -13.68 20.24
CA ARG A 226 0.94 -14.81 21.18
C ARG A 226 1.42 -16.08 20.48
N ILE A 227 0.87 -16.39 19.31
CA ILE A 227 1.26 -17.58 18.52
C ILE A 227 2.69 -17.43 17.99
N GLN A 228 3.06 -16.25 17.48
CA GLN A 228 4.41 -16.00 17.00
C GLN A 228 5.44 -16.03 18.12
N GLY A 229 5.15 -15.45 19.28
CA GLY A 229 6.03 -15.52 20.45
C GLY A 229 6.26 -16.93 20.98
N ALA A 230 5.26 -17.82 20.87
CA ALA A 230 5.39 -19.22 21.25
C ALA A 230 6.31 -20.03 20.31
N ARG A 231 6.47 -19.62 19.04
CA ARG A 231 7.40 -20.28 18.10
C ARG A 231 8.87 -20.00 18.39
N THR A 232 9.19 -18.92 19.08
CA THR A 232 10.59 -18.51 19.35
C THR A 232 11.18 -19.19 20.60
N THR A 233 10.40 -19.99 21.32
CA THR A 233 10.80 -20.65 22.59
C THR A 233 11.00 -22.17 22.48
N THR A 234 11.06 -22.70 21.26
CA THR A 234 11.38 -24.10 20.90
C THR A 234 12.46 -24.12 19.84
#